data_AF-A0AAU5CXM3-F1
#
_entry.id   AF-A0AAU5CXM3-F1
#
_cell.length_a   1.000
_cell.length_b   1.000
_cell.length_c   1.000
_cell.angle_alpha   90.00
_cell.angle_beta   90.00
_cell.angle_gamma   90.00
#
_symmetry.space_group_name_H-M   'P 1'
#
loop_
_entity.id
_entity.type
_entity.pdbx_description
1 polymer ?
#
loop_
_entity_poly.entity_id
_entity_poly.type
_entity_poly.pdbx_seq_one_letter_code
_entity_poly.pdbx_strand_id
1 'polypeptide(L)'
;MRLKPGEERPTAATDRATRPATRTPAQGYAPHAALLALQRTAGNAATTAVLTVQRDPPRNPRTPDPEPVTDPEALAQVDGLPPHVVHGGHGGKPVRPAERGHFLRAGLEWFGTLDALLNHFRAIEPCPVPGSPLMHRDAGARLQAVQAALQGPMPSSGTAFAFREHFGPRSHFTGMSMHALGYAIDYDATLMPRIGHIETAALIEAVTGRGSHAELGEYTRRRALIRTMGDATARSETAPGEGGEAAPAPAPPSPEALLFFNALRTESARLADTSALFQASLGPHRDAFLDLRTRYFEATTDAERAAALARVPELIQPWTAAITAAEQHVTSAATAAHLDPADLPTQRALGAQLARLADIKTGAVRARQAVRRAEPAATSAPVRRLARWEADLRLAPAAGAAYVDRLDAVIRAANGTHALLSPLSGARERAAALSSLRGLLAQHGFLFGERRAGTRGGRPTTTLVPNAPSMAQLVEHGFYNPRPRAAGSEHFDVEFLMELARHGFDGGVAWGGESTDSMHMELVVGRPAPPPAPPALP
;
A
#
# COMPACT_ATOMS: atom_id res chain seq x y z
N MET A 1 1.76 19.71 72.39
CA MET A 1 0.50 19.27 73.05
C MET A 1 -0.10 18.18 72.19
N ARG A 2 0.18 16.91 72.53
CA ARG A 2 -0.83 15.89 72.89
C ARG A 2 -2.01 15.78 71.91
N LEU A 3 -1.96 14.75 71.07
CA LEU A 3 -3.13 14.06 70.53
C LEU A 3 -3.97 13.51 71.69
N LYS A 4 -5.31 13.63 71.60
CA LYS A 4 -6.26 12.62 72.09
C LYS A 4 -7.66 12.80 71.45
N PRO A 5 -8.49 11.74 71.45
CA PRO A 5 -9.39 11.35 70.36
C PRO A 5 -10.88 11.44 70.75
N GLY A 6 -11.76 11.21 69.78
CA GLY A 6 -13.20 11.00 70.02
C GLY A 6 -13.90 10.45 68.79
N GLU A 7 -14.27 9.18 68.88
CA GLU A 7 -15.18 8.47 67.97
C GLU A 7 -16.55 9.14 67.91
N GLU A 8 -17.23 9.03 66.77
CA GLU A 8 -18.63 8.59 66.71
C GLU A 8 -19.03 8.20 65.27
N ARG A 9 -19.47 6.94 65.10
CA ARG A 9 -20.16 6.46 63.90
C ARG A 9 -21.63 6.90 63.95
N PRO A 10 -22.23 7.21 62.78
CA PRO A 10 -23.61 6.84 62.55
C PRO A 10 -23.80 6.03 61.26
N THR A 11 -24.32 4.82 61.46
CA THR A 11 -25.46 4.18 60.77
C THR A 11 -25.74 4.48 59.29
N ALA A 12 -25.77 3.37 58.54
CA ALA A 12 -26.30 3.23 57.20
C ALA A 12 -27.76 3.71 57.07
N ALA A 13 -28.02 4.49 56.03
CA ALA A 13 -29.33 4.65 55.42
C ALA A 13 -29.21 4.25 53.94
N THR A 14 -29.84 3.13 53.63
CA THR A 14 -30.13 2.65 52.27
C THR A 14 -31.02 3.66 51.56
N ASP A 15 -30.55 4.22 50.45
CA ASP A 15 -31.42 4.94 49.53
C ASP A 15 -31.39 4.37 48.12
N ARG A 16 -32.59 4.35 47.56
CA ARG A 16 -33.10 3.38 46.59
C ARG A 16 -32.81 3.89 45.18
N ALA A 17 -31.93 3.19 44.47
CA ALA A 17 -31.61 3.50 43.07
C ALA A 17 -32.87 3.43 42.18
N THR A 18 -33.24 4.56 41.59
CA THR A 18 -34.20 4.67 40.50
C THR A 18 -33.64 4.00 39.25
N ARG A 19 -34.35 2.96 38.81
CA ARG A 19 -34.04 2.12 37.66
C ARG A 19 -34.32 2.90 36.36
N PRO A 20 -33.34 3.15 35.48
CA PRO A 20 -33.64 3.72 34.18
C PRO A 20 -34.32 2.67 33.29
N ALA A 21 -35.32 3.13 32.53
CA ALA A 21 -36.15 2.32 31.66
C ALA A 21 -35.32 1.50 30.66
N THR A 22 -35.64 0.22 30.55
CA THR A 22 -35.17 -0.68 29.50
C THR A 22 -35.57 -0.14 28.13
N ARG A 23 -34.60 0.42 27.42
CA ARG A 23 -34.72 0.81 26.02
C ARG A 23 -34.66 -0.46 25.17
N THR A 24 -35.75 -0.78 24.50
CA THR A 24 -35.83 -1.88 23.51
C THR A 24 -34.72 -1.68 22.46
N PRO A 25 -33.87 -2.69 22.18
CA PRO A 25 -32.85 -2.54 21.16
C PRO A 25 -33.53 -2.44 19.79
N ALA A 26 -33.24 -1.35 19.09
CA ALA A 26 -33.65 -1.15 17.70
C ALA A 26 -33.11 -2.29 16.84
N GLN A 27 -34.03 -3.08 16.27
CA GLN A 27 -33.74 -4.01 15.19
C GLN A 27 -33.37 -3.19 13.95
N GLY A 28 -32.10 -3.22 13.55
CA GLY A 28 -31.68 -2.54 12.33
C GLY A 28 -30.18 -2.41 12.10
N TYR A 29 -29.38 -3.47 12.24
CA TYR A 29 -27.98 -3.52 11.77
C TYR A 29 -27.54 -4.97 11.47
N ALA A 30 -28.24 -5.66 10.57
CA ALA A 30 -27.92 -7.05 10.19
C ALA A 30 -26.53 -7.23 9.51
N PRO A 31 -26.04 -6.32 8.64
CA PRO A 31 -24.76 -6.53 7.95
C PRO A 31 -23.54 -6.42 8.88
N HIS A 32 -23.58 -5.48 9.83
CA HIS A 32 -22.46 -5.21 10.75
C HIS A 32 -22.32 -6.33 11.80
N ALA A 33 -23.44 -6.92 12.23
CA ALA A 33 -23.42 -8.07 13.12
C ALA A 33 -22.82 -9.32 12.45
N ALA A 34 -23.13 -9.55 11.17
CA ALA A 34 -22.57 -10.65 10.39
C ALA A 34 -21.07 -10.47 10.13
N LEU A 35 -20.62 -9.25 9.85
CA LEU A 35 -19.20 -8.93 9.62
C LEU A 35 -18.37 -9.06 10.90
N LEU A 36 -18.90 -8.60 12.04
CA LEU A 36 -18.28 -8.81 13.35
C LEU A 36 -18.32 -10.28 13.77
N ALA A 37 -19.37 -11.02 13.44
CA ALA A 37 -19.43 -12.45 13.68
C ALA A 37 -18.37 -13.19 12.86
N LEU A 38 -18.23 -12.86 11.57
CA LEU A 38 -17.21 -13.40 10.68
C LEU A 38 -15.78 -13.04 11.16
N GLN A 39 -15.57 -11.81 11.62
CA GLN A 39 -14.28 -11.41 12.20
C GLN A 39 -13.93 -12.20 13.46
N ARG A 40 -14.93 -12.46 14.32
CA ARG A 40 -14.74 -13.25 15.54
C ARG A 40 -14.52 -14.74 15.27
N THR A 41 -15.13 -15.28 14.21
CA THR A 41 -15.09 -16.73 13.92
C THR A 41 -13.98 -17.14 12.95
N ALA A 42 -13.69 -16.30 11.96
CA ALA A 42 -12.76 -16.61 10.86
C ALA A 42 -11.52 -15.70 10.84
N GLY A 43 -11.43 -14.71 11.74
CA GLY A 43 -10.29 -13.82 11.89
C GLY A 43 -10.21 -12.73 10.81
N ASN A 44 -9.34 -11.75 11.07
CA ASN A 44 -9.22 -10.55 10.23
C ASN A 44 -8.83 -10.86 8.77
N ALA A 45 -8.09 -11.94 8.52
CA ALA A 45 -7.70 -12.35 7.17
C ALA A 45 -8.91 -12.82 6.33
N ALA A 46 -9.85 -13.56 6.93
CA ALA A 46 -11.08 -13.98 6.25
C ALA A 46 -12.05 -12.82 6.05
N THR A 47 -12.16 -11.92 7.02
CA THR A 47 -12.92 -10.67 6.88
C THR A 47 -12.34 -9.80 5.76
N THR A 48 -11.01 -9.68 5.70
CA THR A 48 -10.31 -8.98 4.62
C THR A 48 -10.56 -9.67 3.29
N ALA A 49 -10.46 -11.00 3.20
CA ALA A 49 -10.77 -11.73 1.97
C ALA A 49 -12.22 -11.52 1.51
N VAL A 50 -13.21 -11.45 2.41
CA VAL A 50 -14.61 -11.16 2.04
C VAL A 50 -14.78 -9.71 1.59
N LEU A 51 -14.13 -8.75 2.26
CA LEU A 51 -14.13 -7.34 1.85
C LEU A 51 -13.35 -7.11 0.55
N THR A 52 -12.33 -7.91 0.27
CA THR A 52 -11.54 -7.91 -0.96
C THR A 52 -12.26 -8.65 -2.09
N VAL A 53 -13.06 -9.69 -1.80
CA VAL A 53 -13.97 -10.31 -2.79
C VAL A 53 -15.16 -9.40 -3.12
N GLN A 54 -15.51 -8.47 -2.23
CA GLN A 54 -16.41 -7.35 -2.55
C GLN A 54 -15.73 -6.22 -3.36
N ARG A 55 -14.40 -6.26 -3.51
CA ARG A 55 -13.67 -5.44 -4.50
C ARG A 55 -13.63 -6.24 -5.81
N ASP A 56 -14.74 -6.19 -6.54
CA ASP A 56 -14.96 -6.73 -7.88
C ASP A 56 -14.38 -8.13 -8.14
N PRO A 57 -15.16 -9.22 -7.99
CA PRO A 57 -14.73 -10.50 -8.54
C PRO A 57 -14.45 -10.31 -10.04
N PRO A 58 -13.40 -10.95 -10.60
CA PRO A 58 -13.10 -10.85 -12.02
C PRO A 58 -14.38 -11.17 -12.81
N ARG A 59 -14.88 -10.16 -13.52
CA ARG A 59 -16.19 -10.22 -14.15
C ARG A 59 -16.17 -11.38 -15.14
N ASN A 60 -17.17 -12.27 -15.03
CA ASN A 60 -17.29 -13.40 -15.94
C ASN A 60 -17.35 -12.84 -17.38
N PRO A 61 -16.46 -13.25 -18.30
CA PRO A 61 -16.43 -12.72 -19.67
C PRO A 61 -17.72 -13.01 -20.45
N ARG A 62 -18.62 -13.83 -19.90
CA ARG A 62 -19.96 -14.10 -20.45
C ARG A 62 -21.05 -13.15 -19.94
N THR A 63 -20.78 -12.30 -18.96
CA THR A 63 -21.73 -11.27 -18.53
C THR A 63 -21.81 -10.20 -19.61
N PRO A 64 -23.01 -9.89 -20.15
CA PRO A 64 -23.17 -8.80 -21.09
C PRO A 64 -22.54 -7.51 -20.56
N ASP A 65 -21.91 -6.77 -21.46
CA ASP A 65 -21.39 -5.45 -21.13
C ASP A 65 -22.54 -4.58 -20.60
N PRO A 66 -22.32 -3.80 -19.53
CA PRO A 66 -23.40 -3.00 -18.97
C PRO A 66 -23.70 -1.83 -19.91
N GLU A 67 -24.99 -1.64 -20.16
CA GLU A 67 -25.48 -0.56 -21.03
C GLU A 67 -25.07 0.82 -20.50
N PRO A 68 -24.70 1.77 -21.38
CA PRO A 68 -24.45 3.16 -20.98
C PRO A 68 -25.74 3.85 -20.52
N VAL A 69 -25.59 4.93 -19.75
CA VAL A 69 -26.70 5.85 -19.50
C VAL A 69 -27.05 6.57 -20.81
N THR A 70 -28.31 6.50 -21.23
CA THR A 70 -28.81 7.10 -22.49
C THR A 70 -29.72 8.30 -22.28
N ASP A 71 -30.01 8.66 -21.02
CA ASP A 71 -30.87 9.78 -20.69
C ASP A 71 -30.28 11.12 -21.19
N PRO A 72 -30.93 11.84 -22.13
CA PRO A 72 -30.38 13.05 -22.73
C PRO A 72 -30.10 14.16 -21.72
N GLU A 73 -30.93 14.28 -20.68
CA GLU A 73 -30.74 15.29 -19.64
C GLU A 73 -29.48 15.00 -18.80
N ALA A 74 -29.32 13.76 -18.32
CA ALA A 74 -28.12 13.34 -17.61
C ALA A 74 -26.84 13.51 -18.47
N LEU A 75 -26.91 13.18 -19.76
CA LEU A 75 -25.79 13.36 -20.70
C LEU A 75 -25.42 14.83 -20.90
N ALA A 76 -26.41 15.72 -20.96
CA ALA A 76 -26.20 17.17 -21.06
C ALA A 76 -25.59 17.75 -19.78
N GLN A 77 -25.89 17.18 -18.60
CA GLN A 77 -25.29 17.64 -17.35
C GLN A 77 -23.77 17.41 -17.28
N VAL A 78 -23.23 16.46 -18.04
CA VAL A 78 -21.77 16.25 -18.15
C VAL A 78 -21.10 17.45 -18.85
N ASP A 79 -21.78 18.12 -19.78
CA ASP A 79 -21.27 19.36 -20.40
C ASP A 79 -21.12 20.51 -19.42
N GLY A 80 -21.91 20.49 -18.33
CA GLY A 80 -21.84 21.48 -17.26
C GLY A 80 -20.74 21.22 -16.23
N LEU A 81 -19.93 20.16 -16.39
CA LEU A 81 -18.76 19.95 -15.53
C LEU A 81 -17.64 20.95 -15.86
N PRO A 82 -16.72 21.22 -14.92
CA PRO A 82 -15.59 22.09 -15.19
C PRO A 82 -14.79 21.64 -16.43
N PRO A 83 -14.29 22.56 -17.28
CA PRO A 83 -13.59 22.20 -18.52
C PRO A 83 -12.42 21.25 -18.30
N HIS A 84 -11.66 21.43 -17.21
CA HIS A 84 -10.55 20.54 -16.88
C HIS A 84 -10.99 19.12 -16.53
N VAL A 85 -12.22 18.91 -16.05
CA VAL A 85 -12.79 17.56 -15.88
C VAL A 85 -13.18 16.95 -17.22
N VAL A 86 -13.90 17.71 -18.06
CA VAL A 86 -14.32 17.23 -19.38
C VAL A 86 -13.12 16.93 -20.28
N HIS A 87 -12.04 17.71 -20.17
CA HIS A 87 -10.80 17.46 -20.87
C HIS A 87 -9.92 16.37 -20.25
N GLY A 88 -10.33 15.80 -19.12
CA GLY A 88 -9.67 14.66 -18.48
C GLY A 88 -8.46 15.01 -17.62
N GLY A 89 -8.30 16.28 -17.23
CA GLY A 89 -7.22 16.76 -16.38
C GLY A 89 -5.91 16.98 -17.12
N HIS A 90 -4.81 17.05 -16.39
CA HIS A 90 -3.50 17.34 -16.98
C HIS A 90 -2.96 16.12 -17.74
N GLY A 91 -3.02 16.17 -19.08
CA GLY A 91 -2.52 15.10 -19.95
C GLY A 91 -3.43 13.86 -20.04
N GLY A 92 -4.62 13.90 -19.44
CA GLY A 92 -5.56 12.79 -19.47
C GLY A 92 -6.42 12.70 -20.75
N LYS A 93 -7.28 11.69 -20.80
CA LYS A 93 -8.21 11.47 -21.91
C LYS A 93 -9.50 12.25 -21.69
N PRO A 94 -9.94 13.09 -22.65
CA PRO A 94 -11.19 13.82 -22.51
C PRO A 94 -12.39 12.87 -22.52
N VAL A 95 -13.46 13.24 -21.80
CA VAL A 95 -14.75 12.54 -21.87
C VAL A 95 -15.46 12.97 -23.16
N ARG A 96 -15.36 12.13 -24.20
CA ARG A 96 -15.99 12.44 -25.50
C ARG A 96 -17.52 12.34 -25.42
N PRO A 97 -18.28 13.00 -26.31
CA PRO A 97 -19.74 12.89 -26.34
C PRO A 97 -20.26 11.45 -26.32
N ALA A 98 -19.65 10.57 -27.12
CA ALA A 98 -20.00 9.14 -27.18
C ALA A 98 -19.65 8.35 -25.90
N GLU A 99 -18.79 8.89 -25.04
CA GLU A 99 -18.25 8.21 -23.85
C GLU A 99 -19.02 8.62 -22.57
N ARG A 100 -19.83 9.67 -22.62
CA ARG A 100 -20.56 10.23 -21.46
C ARG A 100 -21.47 9.23 -20.77
N GLY A 101 -22.20 8.42 -21.54
CA GLY A 101 -23.08 7.40 -20.97
C GLY A 101 -22.31 6.36 -20.15
N HIS A 102 -21.09 6.03 -20.56
CA HIS A 102 -20.20 5.13 -19.81
C HIS A 102 -19.55 5.81 -18.61
N PHE A 103 -19.18 7.09 -18.72
CA PHE A 103 -18.73 7.91 -17.57
C PHE A 103 -19.80 7.96 -16.48
N LEU A 104 -21.04 8.29 -16.85
CA LEU A 104 -22.17 8.35 -15.93
C LEU A 104 -22.44 6.98 -15.30
N ARG A 105 -22.46 5.90 -16.09
CA ARG A 105 -22.62 4.54 -15.57
C ARG A 105 -21.54 4.19 -14.53
N ALA A 106 -20.27 4.35 -14.90
CA ALA A 106 -19.14 4.06 -14.01
C ALA A 106 -19.20 4.90 -12.73
N GLY A 107 -19.62 6.16 -12.87
CA GLY A 107 -19.85 7.08 -11.77
C GLY A 107 -20.99 6.66 -10.84
N LEU A 108 -22.16 6.31 -11.39
CA LEU A 108 -23.32 5.87 -10.61
C LEU A 108 -23.01 4.61 -9.80
N GLU A 109 -22.21 3.70 -10.33
CA GLU A 109 -21.74 2.51 -9.60
C GLU A 109 -20.88 2.86 -8.36
N TRP A 110 -20.13 3.97 -8.43
CA TRP A 110 -19.27 4.41 -7.33
C TRP A 110 -19.96 5.35 -6.35
N PHE A 111 -20.68 6.36 -6.85
CA PHE A 111 -21.29 7.43 -6.08
C PHE A 111 -22.76 7.19 -5.73
N GLY A 112 -23.39 6.19 -6.35
CA GLY A 112 -24.78 5.79 -6.10
C GLY A 112 -25.83 6.66 -6.79
N THR A 113 -25.59 7.98 -6.93
CA THR A 113 -26.53 8.91 -7.56
C THR A 113 -25.85 9.84 -8.55
N LEU A 114 -26.62 10.34 -9.52
CA LEU A 114 -26.14 11.28 -10.53
C LEU A 114 -25.68 12.59 -9.86
N ASP A 115 -26.45 13.09 -8.91
CA ASP A 115 -26.11 14.31 -8.17
C ASP A 115 -24.81 14.15 -7.38
N ALA A 116 -24.61 13.04 -6.69
CA ALA A 116 -23.37 12.79 -5.94
C ALA A 116 -22.16 12.72 -6.88
N LEU A 117 -22.31 12.04 -8.02
CA LEU A 117 -21.29 11.98 -9.07
C LEU A 117 -20.93 13.38 -9.60
N LEU A 118 -21.94 14.14 -10.06
CA LEU A 118 -21.70 15.44 -10.68
C LEU A 118 -21.17 16.45 -9.66
N ASN A 119 -21.67 16.43 -8.43
CA ASN A 119 -21.18 17.30 -7.36
C ASN A 119 -19.73 16.98 -6.99
N HIS A 120 -19.35 15.70 -6.94
CA HIS A 120 -17.96 15.29 -6.74
C HIS A 120 -17.05 15.88 -7.82
N PHE A 121 -17.40 15.70 -9.11
CA PHE A 121 -16.56 16.20 -10.19
C PHE A 121 -16.57 17.72 -10.34
N ARG A 122 -17.67 18.40 -10.00
CA ARG A 122 -17.70 19.88 -9.91
C ARG A 122 -16.79 20.43 -8.83
N ALA A 123 -16.57 19.66 -7.77
CA ALA A 123 -15.69 20.02 -6.67
C ALA A 123 -14.20 19.78 -6.97
N ILE A 124 -13.84 19.32 -8.17
CA ILE A 124 -12.44 19.27 -8.61
C ILE A 124 -12.05 20.66 -9.11
N GLU A 125 -11.06 21.27 -8.48
CA GLU A 125 -10.63 22.65 -8.74
C GLU A 125 -9.10 22.80 -8.61
N PRO A 126 -8.50 23.85 -9.19
CA PRO A 126 -7.09 24.17 -8.94
C PRO A 126 -6.86 24.48 -7.45
N CYS A 127 -5.99 23.72 -6.81
CA CYS A 127 -5.59 23.93 -5.42
C CYS A 127 -4.53 25.05 -5.34
N PRO A 128 -4.64 26.05 -4.44
CA PRO A 128 -3.72 27.18 -4.33
C PRO A 128 -2.38 26.82 -3.63
N VAL A 129 -1.77 25.70 -4.02
CA VAL A 129 -0.43 25.27 -3.62
C VAL A 129 0.53 25.32 -4.83
N PRO A 130 1.86 25.22 -4.65
CA PRO A 130 2.81 25.24 -5.77
C PRO A 130 2.47 24.21 -6.85
N GLY A 131 2.43 24.67 -8.11
CA GLY A 131 2.04 23.86 -9.28
C GLY A 131 0.54 23.86 -9.59
N SER A 132 -0.30 24.43 -8.71
CA SER A 132 -1.75 24.54 -8.87
C SER A 132 -2.46 23.25 -9.30
N PRO A 133 -2.22 22.12 -8.58
CA PRO A 133 -2.76 20.83 -8.98
C PRO A 133 -4.30 20.84 -8.96
N LEU A 134 -4.91 20.19 -9.95
CA LEU A 134 -6.35 19.95 -9.97
C LEU A 134 -6.71 18.85 -8.97
N MET A 135 -7.45 19.18 -7.93
CA MET A 135 -7.82 18.25 -6.86
C MET A 135 -9.28 18.44 -6.45
N HIS A 136 -9.90 17.38 -5.94
CA HIS A 136 -11.16 17.52 -5.22
C HIS A 136 -10.96 18.43 -4.01
N ARG A 137 -11.89 19.37 -3.77
CA ARG A 137 -11.79 20.41 -2.73
C ARG A 137 -11.37 19.87 -1.35
N ASP A 138 -11.85 18.68 -0.98
CA ASP A 138 -11.51 18.07 0.31
C ASP A 138 -10.03 17.69 0.40
N ALA A 139 -9.45 17.14 -0.68
CA ALA A 139 -8.01 16.90 -0.75
C ALA A 139 -7.22 18.18 -0.94
N GLY A 140 -7.73 19.13 -1.71
CA GLY A 140 -7.13 20.46 -1.85
C GLY A 140 -7.01 21.19 -0.52
N ALA A 141 -8.04 21.15 0.32
CA ALA A 141 -8.03 21.72 1.67
C ALA A 141 -6.98 21.03 2.56
N ARG A 142 -6.87 19.70 2.51
CA ARG A 142 -5.84 18.96 3.27
C ARG A 142 -4.43 19.34 2.81
N LEU A 143 -4.25 19.54 1.51
CA LEU A 143 -2.96 19.87 0.94
C LEU A 143 -2.54 21.32 1.26
N GLN A 144 -3.49 22.26 1.31
CA GLN A 144 -3.24 23.62 1.82
C GLN A 144 -2.87 23.62 3.30
N ALA A 145 -3.50 22.75 4.10
CA ALA A 145 -3.14 22.60 5.51
C ALA A 145 -1.71 22.04 5.67
N VAL A 146 -1.30 21.10 4.81
CA VAL A 146 0.10 20.66 4.72
C VAL A 146 1.01 21.84 4.42
N GLN A 147 0.71 22.64 3.39
CA GLN A 147 1.50 23.83 3.05
C GLN A 147 1.66 24.79 4.24
N ALA A 148 0.58 25.02 5.00
CA ALA A 148 0.59 25.90 6.16
C ALA A 148 1.39 25.32 7.35
N ALA A 149 1.42 23.99 7.51
CA ALA A 149 2.16 23.30 8.56
C ALA A 149 3.66 23.18 8.27
N LEU A 150 4.05 23.19 6.98
CA LEU A 150 5.45 23.11 6.59
C LEU A 150 6.23 24.35 7.04
N GLN A 151 7.39 24.11 7.62
CA GLN A 151 8.30 25.19 7.99
C GLN A 151 9.11 25.71 6.80
N GLY A 152 8.67 25.55 5.54
CA GLY A 152 9.45 25.87 4.34
C GLY A 152 8.62 25.77 3.06
N PRO A 153 9.24 25.96 1.88
CA PRO A 153 8.52 25.86 0.61
C PRO A 153 8.07 24.43 0.34
N MET A 154 6.80 24.28 0.01
CA MET A 154 6.19 23.03 -0.44
C MET A 154 6.67 22.69 -1.86
N PRO A 155 6.89 21.40 -2.20
CA PRO A 155 7.14 20.96 -3.58
C PRO A 155 6.04 21.39 -4.55
N SER A 156 6.44 21.86 -5.74
CA SER A 156 5.51 22.07 -6.84
C SER A 156 5.11 20.76 -7.51
N SER A 157 3.82 20.59 -7.76
CA SER A 157 3.31 19.57 -8.67
C SER A 157 2.00 20.00 -9.32
N GLY A 158 1.86 19.73 -10.62
CA GLY A 158 0.60 19.80 -11.35
C GLY A 158 -0.03 18.43 -11.63
N THR A 159 0.66 17.33 -11.27
CA THR A 159 0.26 15.97 -11.62
C THR A 159 -0.68 15.41 -10.55
N ALA A 160 -1.96 15.75 -10.65
CA ALA A 160 -2.99 15.31 -9.71
C ALA A 160 -4.17 14.66 -10.44
N PHE A 161 -5.27 15.38 -10.66
CA PHE A 161 -6.42 14.83 -11.38
C PHE A 161 -6.12 14.49 -12.85
N ALA A 162 -6.39 13.24 -13.24
CA ALA A 162 -6.36 12.80 -14.64
C ALA A 162 -7.22 11.56 -14.89
N PHE A 163 -7.96 11.54 -16.00
CA PHE A 163 -8.54 10.32 -16.56
C PHE A 163 -7.48 9.61 -17.41
N ARG A 164 -7.06 8.41 -16.99
CA ARG A 164 -6.00 7.65 -17.65
C ARG A 164 -6.46 6.98 -18.95
N GLU A 165 -7.75 6.65 -19.04
CA GLU A 165 -8.34 5.88 -20.14
C GLU A 165 -9.64 6.53 -20.65
N HIS A 166 -10.04 6.19 -21.87
CA HIS A 166 -11.36 6.52 -22.40
C HIS A 166 -12.47 5.76 -21.67
N PHE A 167 -13.65 6.36 -21.56
CA PHE A 167 -14.80 5.69 -20.95
C PHE A 167 -15.50 4.76 -21.93
N GLY A 168 -15.62 3.49 -21.56
CA GLY A 168 -16.28 2.45 -22.32
C GLY A 168 -17.09 1.50 -21.43
N PRO A 169 -17.61 0.40 -22.00
CA PRO A 169 -18.48 -0.53 -21.26
C PRO A 169 -17.80 -1.17 -20.05
N ARG A 170 -16.46 -1.23 -20.05
CA ARG A 170 -15.64 -1.82 -18.98
C ARG A 170 -14.99 -0.80 -18.05
N SER A 171 -15.29 0.49 -18.19
CA SER A 171 -14.72 1.50 -17.31
C SER A 171 -15.40 1.45 -15.94
N HIS A 172 -14.63 1.49 -14.86
CA HIS A 172 -15.17 1.55 -13.50
C HIS A 172 -14.26 2.48 -12.69
N PHE A 173 -14.84 3.27 -11.79
CA PHE A 173 -14.04 3.92 -10.76
C PHE A 173 -13.74 2.89 -9.67
N THR A 174 -12.48 2.87 -9.22
CA THR A 174 -12.05 1.98 -8.15
C THR A 174 -11.27 2.76 -7.10
N GLY A 175 -11.13 2.18 -5.91
CA GLY A 175 -10.24 2.74 -4.88
C GLY A 175 -8.76 2.72 -5.27
N MET A 176 -8.39 2.14 -6.42
CA MET A 176 -7.04 2.17 -6.98
C MET A 176 -6.87 3.29 -8.03
N SER A 177 -7.93 4.05 -8.33
CA SER A 177 -7.94 5.09 -9.36
C SER A 177 -8.06 6.49 -8.76
N MET A 178 -7.31 6.77 -7.69
CA MET A 178 -7.46 7.99 -6.90
C MET A 178 -7.15 9.28 -7.67
N HIS A 179 -6.29 9.23 -8.71
CA HIS A 179 -6.12 10.36 -9.64
C HIS A 179 -7.41 10.67 -10.41
N ALA A 180 -8.15 9.66 -10.88
CA ALA A 180 -9.40 9.86 -11.61
C ALA A 180 -10.52 10.38 -10.70
N LEU A 181 -10.37 10.25 -9.38
CA LEU A 181 -11.28 10.81 -8.38
C LEU A 181 -10.82 12.19 -7.86
N GLY A 182 -9.66 12.69 -8.27
CA GLY A 182 -9.11 13.96 -7.79
C GLY A 182 -8.58 13.91 -6.35
N TYR A 183 -8.29 12.72 -5.83
CA TYR A 183 -7.81 12.51 -4.45
C TYR A 183 -6.33 12.12 -4.38
N ALA A 184 -5.62 12.11 -5.50
CA ALA A 184 -4.20 11.78 -5.54
C ALA A 184 -3.37 12.86 -6.24
N ILE A 185 -2.08 12.87 -5.91
CA ILE A 185 -1.07 13.77 -6.46
C ILE A 185 0.28 13.05 -6.51
N ASP A 186 1.02 13.24 -7.60
CA ASP A 186 2.37 12.72 -7.79
C ASP A 186 3.38 13.84 -7.61
N TYR A 187 4.41 13.62 -6.80
CA TYR A 187 5.50 14.56 -6.58
C TYR A 187 6.83 14.01 -7.04
N ASP A 188 7.63 14.88 -7.65
CA ASP A 188 9.03 14.62 -8.02
C ASP A 188 9.27 13.24 -8.64
N ALA A 189 8.51 12.95 -9.69
CA ALA A 189 8.63 11.76 -10.53
C ALA A 189 10.06 11.47 -11.04
N THR A 190 10.94 12.48 -11.04
CA THR A 190 12.32 12.34 -11.47
C THR A 190 13.21 11.76 -10.37
N LEU A 191 13.04 12.21 -9.12
CA LEU A 191 13.82 11.72 -7.98
C LEU A 191 13.19 10.53 -7.26
N MET A 192 11.91 10.29 -7.52
CA MET A 192 11.11 9.23 -6.90
C MET A 192 10.24 8.49 -7.93
N PRO A 193 10.85 7.94 -9.01
CA PRO A 193 10.08 7.24 -10.02
C PRO A 193 9.36 6.04 -9.42
N ARG A 194 8.23 5.68 -10.03
CA ARG A 194 7.60 4.38 -9.84
C ARG A 194 8.48 3.30 -10.45
N ILE A 195 8.82 2.28 -9.66
CA ILE A 195 9.70 1.16 -10.07
C ILE A 195 9.13 0.42 -11.29
N GLY A 196 7.81 0.21 -11.33
CA GLY A 196 7.06 -0.18 -12.53
C GLY A 196 7.26 -1.62 -13.03
N HIS A 197 8.30 -2.32 -12.59
CA HIS A 197 8.57 -3.73 -12.91
C HIS A 197 8.96 -4.53 -11.66
N ILE A 198 8.45 -5.75 -11.53
CA ILE A 198 8.83 -6.64 -10.42
C ILE A 198 10.30 -7.07 -10.55
N GLU A 199 10.80 -7.20 -11.77
CA GLU A 199 12.21 -7.48 -12.08
C GLU A 199 13.12 -6.38 -11.58
N THR A 200 12.78 -5.10 -11.80
CA THR A 200 13.57 -3.99 -11.27
C THR A 200 13.64 -4.02 -9.74
N ALA A 201 12.50 -4.28 -9.07
CA ALA A 201 12.47 -4.41 -7.61
C ALA A 201 13.33 -5.59 -7.12
N ALA A 202 13.26 -6.75 -7.81
CA ALA A 202 14.06 -7.93 -7.49
C ALA A 202 15.56 -7.67 -7.71
N LEU A 203 15.94 -6.92 -8.74
CA LEU A 203 17.34 -6.55 -8.98
C LEU A 203 17.85 -5.62 -7.87
N ILE A 204 17.09 -4.59 -7.51
CA ILE A 204 17.44 -3.69 -6.40
C ILE A 204 17.66 -4.49 -5.13
N GLU A 205 16.75 -5.41 -4.79
CA GLU A 205 16.90 -6.25 -3.60
C GLU A 205 18.10 -7.19 -3.69
N ALA A 206 18.35 -7.80 -4.85
CA ALA A 206 19.50 -8.69 -5.04
C ALA A 206 20.83 -7.96 -4.84
N VAL A 207 20.98 -6.74 -5.38
CA VAL A 207 22.25 -6.00 -5.33
C VAL A 207 22.47 -5.25 -4.02
N THR A 208 21.40 -4.81 -3.36
CA THR A 208 21.49 -4.01 -2.12
C THR A 208 21.21 -4.81 -0.86
N GLY A 209 20.61 -6.00 -0.98
CA GLY A 209 20.09 -6.79 0.14
C GLY A 209 18.84 -6.20 0.79
N ARG A 210 18.22 -5.16 0.19
CA ARG A 210 17.10 -4.40 0.77
C ARG A 210 16.01 -4.14 -0.26
N GLY A 211 14.74 -4.18 0.17
CA GLY A 211 13.61 -3.88 -0.69
C GLY A 211 13.52 -2.40 -1.11
N SER A 212 12.96 -2.15 -2.29
CA SER A 212 12.75 -0.81 -2.87
C SER A 212 11.53 -0.05 -2.30
N HIS A 213 10.76 -0.64 -1.38
CA HIS A 213 9.53 -0.09 -0.81
C HIS A 213 9.66 0.13 0.70
N ALA A 214 8.83 1.01 1.27
CA ALA A 214 8.82 1.30 2.71
C ALA A 214 8.00 0.28 3.52
N GLU A 215 8.53 -0.17 4.65
CA GLU A 215 7.85 -1.08 5.58
C GLU A 215 7.08 -0.31 6.68
N LEU A 216 5.95 0.30 6.30
CA LEU A 216 5.16 1.14 7.22
C LEU A 216 4.05 0.40 7.99
N GLY A 217 4.15 -0.93 8.10
CA GLY A 217 3.15 -1.78 8.77
C GLY A 217 1.99 -2.22 7.87
N GLU A 218 1.04 -2.95 8.48
CA GLU A 218 -0.10 -3.54 7.76
C GLU A 218 -1.01 -2.47 7.14
N TYR A 219 -1.34 -2.66 5.86
CA TYR A 219 -2.02 -1.68 5.01
C TYR A 219 -3.33 -1.13 5.63
N THR A 220 -4.21 -2.00 6.13
CA THR A 220 -5.52 -1.62 6.66
C THR A 220 -5.37 -0.79 7.93
N ARG A 221 -4.54 -1.24 8.88
CA ARG A 221 -4.24 -0.51 10.11
C ARG A 221 -3.56 0.82 9.84
N ARG A 222 -2.57 0.84 8.95
CA ARG A 222 -1.85 2.06 8.55
C ARG A 222 -2.82 3.09 7.99
N ARG A 223 -3.66 2.72 7.03
CA ARG A 223 -4.64 3.64 6.43
C ARG A 223 -5.70 4.09 7.42
N ALA A 224 -6.15 3.22 8.33
CA ALA A 224 -7.06 3.62 9.39
C ALA A 224 -6.44 4.70 10.29
N LEU A 225 -5.17 4.54 10.68
CA LEU A 225 -4.43 5.53 11.46
C LEU A 225 -4.27 6.85 10.70
N ILE A 226 -3.83 6.80 9.44
CA ILE A 226 -3.67 7.99 8.57
C ILE A 226 -4.99 8.74 8.42
N ARG A 227 -6.09 8.02 8.16
CA ARG A 227 -7.43 8.61 8.10
C ARG A 227 -7.80 9.28 9.42
N THR A 228 -7.58 8.62 10.56
CA THR A 228 -7.87 9.20 11.88
C THR A 228 -7.06 10.48 12.14
N MET A 229 -5.79 10.52 11.74
CA MET A 229 -4.97 11.75 11.83
C MET A 229 -5.54 12.86 10.94
N GLY A 230 -5.85 12.56 9.68
CA GLY A 230 -6.49 13.49 8.76
C GLY A 230 -7.82 14.01 9.30
N ASP A 231 -8.72 13.15 9.79
CA ASP A 231 -10.01 13.58 10.34
C ASP A 231 -9.86 14.44 11.60
N ALA A 232 -8.78 14.26 12.38
CA ALA A 232 -8.49 15.12 13.53
C ALA A 232 -8.04 16.53 13.11
N THR A 233 -7.22 16.64 12.06
CA THR A 233 -6.74 17.94 11.56
C THR A 233 -7.87 18.78 10.96
N ALA A 234 -8.73 18.22 10.10
CA ALA A 234 -9.86 18.98 9.52
C ALA A 234 -10.86 19.46 10.56
N ARG A 235 -11.15 18.64 11.58
CA ARG A 235 -12.09 19.05 12.64
C ARG A 235 -11.54 20.21 13.44
N SER A 236 -10.23 20.26 13.67
CA SER A 236 -9.58 21.36 14.38
C SER A 236 -9.61 22.66 13.56
N GLU A 237 -9.55 22.55 12.23
CA GLU A 237 -9.63 23.70 11.31
C GLU A 237 -11.04 24.27 11.13
N THR A 238 -12.07 23.41 11.21
CA THR A 238 -13.47 23.78 10.95
C THR A 238 -14.27 24.12 12.21
N ALA A 239 -13.77 23.80 13.40
CA ALA A 239 -14.45 24.13 14.65
C ALA A 239 -14.52 25.65 14.80
N PRO A 240 -15.71 26.29 14.72
CA PRO A 240 -15.81 27.70 15.01
C PRO A 240 -15.40 27.90 16.48
N GLY A 241 -14.44 28.77 16.73
CA GLY A 241 -14.17 29.22 18.09
C GLY A 241 -15.45 29.82 18.64
N GLU A 242 -16.07 29.16 19.62
CA GLU A 242 -17.22 29.73 20.33
C GLU A 242 -16.77 31.08 20.92
N GLY A 243 -17.30 32.19 20.38
CA GLY A 243 -16.95 33.55 20.83
C GLY A 243 -15.87 34.28 20.01
N GLY A 244 -15.44 33.76 18.86
CA GLY A 244 -14.41 34.44 18.04
C GLY A 244 -12.98 34.28 18.57
N GLU A 245 -12.77 33.36 19.52
CA GLU A 245 -11.43 32.93 19.91
C GLU A 245 -10.77 32.13 18.78
N ALA A 246 -9.44 32.25 18.69
CA ALA A 246 -8.65 31.50 17.72
C ALA A 246 -8.94 30.00 17.85
N ALA A 247 -8.97 29.29 16.71
CA ALA A 247 -9.17 27.85 16.70
C ALA A 247 -8.19 27.18 17.69
N PRO A 248 -8.66 26.22 18.52
CA PRO A 248 -7.80 25.57 19.48
C PRO A 248 -6.61 24.94 18.75
N ALA A 249 -5.42 25.07 19.33
CA ALA A 249 -4.22 24.45 18.78
C ALA A 249 -4.48 22.95 18.53
N PRO A 250 -4.03 22.39 17.40
CA PRO A 250 -4.28 21.00 17.07
C PRO A 250 -3.77 20.09 18.20
N ALA A 251 -4.57 19.09 18.55
CA ALA A 251 -4.20 18.12 19.58
C ALA A 251 -2.86 17.45 19.22
N PRO A 252 -2.00 17.17 20.21
CA PRO A 252 -0.74 16.48 19.93
C PRO A 252 -1.00 15.11 19.30
N PRO A 253 -0.11 14.63 18.40
CA PRO A 253 -0.25 13.30 17.80
C PRO A 253 -0.36 12.19 18.87
N SER A 254 -1.17 11.17 18.59
CA SER A 254 -1.27 10.00 19.47
C SER A 254 0.07 9.24 19.55
N PRO A 255 0.31 8.42 20.60
CA PRO A 255 1.51 7.59 20.67
C PRO A 255 1.70 6.68 19.44
N GLU A 256 0.60 6.18 18.87
CA GLU A 256 0.63 5.37 17.64
C GLU A 256 1.05 6.20 16.42
N ALA A 257 0.57 7.44 16.30
CA ALA A 257 1.00 8.37 15.26
C ALA A 257 2.50 8.71 15.38
N LEU A 258 3.01 8.91 16.60
CA LEU A 258 4.44 9.16 16.83
C LEU A 258 5.31 7.97 16.42
N LEU A 259 4.88 6.73 16.73
CA LEU A 259 5.56 5.52 16.27
C LEU A 259 5.55 5.42 14.74
N PHE A 260 4.42 5.75 14.11
CA PHE A 260 4.30 5.77 12.66
C PHE A 260 5.21 6.82 12.01
N PHE A 261 5.29 8.03 12.55
CA PHE A 261 6.22 9.06 12.05
C PHE A 261 7.69 8.66 12.21
N ASN A 262 8.04 7.99 13.30
CA ASN A 262 9.39 7.44 13.47
C ASN A 262 9.69 6.33 12.45
N ALA A 263 8.70 5.48 12.14
CA ALA A 263 8.83 4.49 11.08
C ALA A 263 9.02 5.14 9.71
N LEU A 264 8.22 6.18 9.37
CA LEU A 264 8.40 6.96 8.14
C LEU A 264 9.82 7.54 8.02
N ARG A 265 10.35 8.13 9.11
CA ARG A 265 11.72 8.66 9.12
C ARG A 265 12.77 7.58 8.88
N THR A 266 12.64 6.46 9.59
CA THR A 266 13.56 5.33 9.50
C THR A 266 13.54 4.71 8.10
N GLU A 267 12.35 4.48 7.56
CA GLU A 267 12.19 3.87 6.24
C GLU A 267 12.59 4.82 5.10
N SER A 268 12.32 6.12 5.22
CA SER A 268 12.78 7.11 4.23
C SER A 268 14.32 7.14 4.17
N ALA A 269 15.00 7.17 5.31
CA ALA A 269 16.45 7.09 5.36
C ALA A 269 16.97 5.76 4.77
N ARG A 270 16.37 4.63 5.15
CA ARG A 270 16.74 3.31 4.62
C ARG A 270 16.56 3.24 3.10
N LEU A 271 15.49 3.81 2.54
CA LEU A 271 15.24 3.83 1.10
C LEU A 271 16.21 4.74 0.36
N ALA A 272 16.55 5.91 0.92
CA ALA A 272 17.58 6.78 0.37
C ALA A 272 18.94 6.06 0.31
N ASP A 273 19.31 5.38 1.40
CA ASP A 273 20.52 4.54 1.43
C ASP A 273 20.46 3.41 0.38
N THR A 274 19.30 2.77 0.24
CA THR A 274 19.11 1.68 -0.73
C THR A 274 19.22 2.20 -2.17
N SER A 275 18.66 3.38 -2.45
CA SER A 275 18.80 4.08 -3.73
C SER A 275 20.27 4.41 -4.03
N ALA A 276 21.00 4.95 -3.06
CA ALA A 276 22.43 5.26 -3.20
C ALA A 276 23.28 3.99 -3.41
N LEU A 277 23.00 2.90 -2.67
CA LEU A 277 23.65 1.60 -2.86
C LEU A 277 23.40 1.05 -4.28
N PHE A 278 22.18 1.21 -4.79
CA PHE A 278 21.86 0.80 -6.16
C PHE A 278 22.63 1.64 -7.19
N GLN A 279 22.72 2.96 -7.01
CA GLN A 279 23.52 3.83 -7.89
C GLN A 279 25.00 3.45 -7.91
N ALA A 280 25.52 2.98 -6.77
CA ALA A 280 26.90 2.53 -6.61
C ALA A 280 27.13 1.05 -6.99
N SER A 281 26.08 0.29 -7.32
CA SER A 281 26.14 -1.17 -7.43
C SER A 281 27.01 -1.73 -8.56
N LEU A 282 27.31 -0.91 -9.59
CA LEU A 282 28.24 -1.26 -10.66
C LEU A 282 29.71 -0.96 -10.29
N GLY A 283 29.96 -0.36 -9.13
CA GLY A 283 31.29 0.02 -8.65
C GLY A 283 32.10 0.78 -9.72
N PRO A 284 33.33 0.35 -10.06
CA PRO A 284 34.17 1.03 -11.05
C PRO A 284 33.60 0.97 -12.49
N HIS A 285 32.63 0.10 -12.77
CA HIS A 285 32.02 -0.02 -14.10
C HIS A 285 30.87 0.96 -14.33
N ARG A 286 30.44 1.71 -13.32
CA ARG A 286 29.29 2.63 -13.39
C ARG A 286 29.40 3.61 -14.56
N ASP A 287 30.50 4.36 -14.62
CA ASP A 287 30.65 5.42 -15.63
C ASP A 287 30.86 4.84 -17.03
N ALA A 288 31.52 3.68 -17.13
CA ALA A 288 31.66 2.94 -18.38
C ALA A 288 30.29 2.44 -18.90
N PHE A 289 29.39 2.02 -18.00
CA PHE A 289 28.03 1.61 -18.37
C PHE A 289 27.19 2.79 -18.87
N LEU A 290 27.24 3.94 -18.19
CA LEU A 290 26.57 5.16 -18.64
C LEU A 290 27.18 5.71 -19.95
N ASP A 291 28.47 5.53 -20.17
CA ASP A 291 29.14 5.83 -21.43
C ASP A 291 28.69 4.92 -22.56
N LEU A 292 28.54 3.62 -22.27
CA LEU A 292 28.05 2.65 -23.23
C LEU A 292 26.64 2.97 -23.73
N ARG A 293 25.75 3.44 -22.84
CA ARG A 293 24.43 3.99 -23.22
C ARG A 293 24.59 5.12 -24.23
N THR A 294 25.45 6.11 -23.96
CA THR A 294 25.66 7.23 -24.88
C THR A 294 26.11 6.73 -26.25
N ARG A 295 27.12 5.85 -26.29
CA ARG A 295 27.60 5.26 -27.55
C ARG A 295 26.51 4.50 -28.30
N TYR A 296 25.67 3.76 -27.58
CA TYR A 296 24.52 3.06 -28.18
C TYR A 296 23.53 4.02 -28.86
N PHE A 297 23.29 5.19 -28.27
CA PHE A 297 22.39 6.20 -28.87
C PHE A 297 23.05 7.04 -29.97
N GLU A 298 24.37 7.19 -29.94
CA GLU A 298 25.16 7.85 -30.99
C GLU A 298 25.42 6.96 -32.21
N ALA A 299 25.42 5.64 -32.00
CA ALA A 299 25.59 4.64 -33.05
C ALA A 299 24.60 4.87 -34.22
N THR A 300 25.18 4.96 -35.41
CA THR A 300 24.47 5.22 -36.67
C THR A 300 24.13 3.93 -37.41
N THR A 301 24.78 2.82 -37.06
CA THR A 301 24.58 1.50 -37.66
C THR A 301 24.19 0.46 -36.62
N ASP A 302 23.53 -0.61 -37.07
CA ASP A 302 23.18 -1.75 -36.22
C ASP A 302 24.42 -2.50 -35.72
N ALA A 303 25.50 -2.53 -36.52
CA ALA A 303 26.77 -3.14 -36.12
C ALA A 303 27.41 -2.39 -34.93
N GLU A 304 27.39 -1.06 -34.93
CA GLU A 304 27.86 -0.25 -33.80
C GLU A 304 27.00 -0.45 -32.55
N ARG A 305 25.68 -0.53 -32.71
CA ARG A 305 24.75 -0.84 -31.60
C ARG A 305 25.01 -2.22 -31.02
N ALA A 306 25.19 -3.22 -31.87
CA ALA A 306 25.52 -4.58 -31.46
C ALA A 306 26.87 -4.64 -30.75
N ALA A 307 27.88 -3.92 -31.25
CA ALA A 307 29.19 -3.82 -30.61
C ALA A 307 29.11 -3.15 -29.23
N ALA A 308 28.27 -2.13 -29.06
CA ALA A 308 28.00 -1.55 -27.75
C ALA A 308 27.35 -2.57 -26.82
N LEU A 309 26.28 -3.25 -27.25
CA LEU A 309 25.58 -4.24 -26.41
C LEU A 309 26.46 -5.44 -26.04
N ALA A 310 27.40 -5.85 -26.89
CA ALA A 310 28.34 -6.92 -26.60
C ALA A 310 29.25 -6.63 -25.39
N ARG A 311 29.42 -5.35 -25.00
CA ARG A 311 30.19 -4.95 -23.80
C ARG A 311 29.38 -4.96 -22.52
N VAL A 312 28.05 -5.04 -22.59
CA VAL A 312 27.17 -5.00 -21.41
C VAL A 312 27.52 -6.10 -20.40
N PRO A 313 27.66 -7.39 -20.77
CA PRO A 313 27.87 -8.47 -19.80
C PRO A 313 29.08 -8.26 -18.90
N GLU A 314 30.17 -7.67 -19.42
CA GLU A 314 31.36 -7.31 -18.65
C GLU A 314 31.05 -6.25 -17.59
N LEU A 315 30.32 -5.20 -17.99
CA LEU A 315 30.04 -4.06 -17.11
C LEU A 315 28.99 -4.35 -16.05
N ILE A 316 28.03 -5.24 -16.32
CA ILE A 316 26.95 -5.63 -15.37
C ILE A 316 27.26 -6.91 -14.61
N GLN A 317 28.52 -7.38 -14.62
CA GLN A 317 28.94 -8.56 -13.85
C GLN A 317 28.51 -8.49 -12.37
N PRO A 318 28.61 -7.35 -11.65
CA PRO A 318 28.13 -7.25 -10.27
C PRO A 318 26.64 -7.60 -10.12
N TRP A 319 25.80 -7.17 -11.05
CA TRP A 319 24.36 -7.46 -11.04
C TRP A 319 24.07 -8.93 -11.30
N THR A 320 24.71 -9.52 -12.32
CA THR A 320 24.49 -10.94 -12.65
C THR A 320 25.01 -11.88 -11.55
N ALA A 321 26.09 -11.50 -10.85
CA ALA A 321 26.58 -12.22 -9.68
C ALA A 321 25.58 -12.12 -8.52
N ALA A 322 25.04 -10.93 -8.25
CA ALA A 322 24.02 -10.73 -7.21
C ALA A 322 22.73 -11.52 -7.48
N ILE A 323 22.25 -11.55 -8.74
CA ILE A 323 21.12 -12.39 -9.16
C ILE A 323 21.40 -13.86 -8.87
N THR A 324 22.58 -14.35 -9.27
CA THR A 324 22.99 -15.75 -9.06
C THR A 324 23.03 -16.10 -7.57
N ALA A 325 23.57 -15.22 -6.73
CA ALA A 325 23.59 -15.42 -5.28
C ALA A 325 22.17 -15.43 -4.68
N ALA A 326 21.28 -14.55 -5.16
CA ALA A 326 19.89 -14.51 -4.71
C ALA A 326 19.11 -15.78 -5.10
N GLU A 327 19.31 -16.29 -6.33
CA GLU A 327 18.74 -17.57 -6.77
C GLU A 327 19.22 -18.73 -5.87
N GLN A 328 20.53 -18.81 -5.60
CA GLN A 328 21.10 -19.82 -4.72
C GLN A 328 20.57 -19.73 -3.28
N HIS A 329 20.36 -18.51 -2.78
CA HIS A 329 19.78 -18.30 -1.46
C HIS A 329 18.36 -18.86 -1.38
N VAL A 330 17.51 -18.58 -2.38
CA VAL A 330 16.15 -19.14 -2.46
C VAL A 330 16.18 -20.68 -2.50
N THR A 331 17.04 -21.27 -3.34
CA THR A 331 17.22 -22.72 -3.44
C THR A 331 17.65 -23.34 -2.11
N SER A 332 18.60 -22.71 -1.42
CA SER A 332 19.12 -23.19 -0.14
C SER A 332 18.08 -23.12 0.97
N ALA A 333 17.35 -22.00 1.05
CA ALA A 333 16.27 -21.81 2.02
C ALA A 333 15.11 -22.80 1.78
N ALA A 334 14.73 -23.02 0.52
CA ALA A 334 13.72 -24.00 0.14
C ALA A 334 14.11 -25.43 0.56
N THR A 335 15.35 -25.81 0.27
CA THR A 335 15.89 -27.12 0.65
C THR A 335 15.92 -27.29 2.18
N ALA A 336 16.34 -26.26 2.92
CA ALA A 336 16.35 -26.26 4.39
C ALA A 336 14.93 -26.38 4.98
N ALA A 337 13.91 -25.89 4.27
CA ALA A 337 12.51 -26.04 4.63
C ALA A 337 11.85 -27.32 4.08
N HIS A 338 12.62 -28.23 3.47
CA HIS A 338 12.14 -29.44 2.80
C HIS A 338 11.09 -29.18 1.70
N LEU A 339 11.22 -28.06 1.00
CA LEU A 339 10.45 -27.73 -0.20
C LEU A 339 11.29 -27.99 -1.46
N ASP A 340 10.63 -28.34 -2.56
CA ASP A 340 11.27 -28.42 -3.87
C ASP A 340 11.53 -27.00 -4.41
N PRO A 341 12.79 -26.59 -4.65
CA PRO A 341 13.09 -25.30 -5.25
C PRO A 341 12.43 -25.05 -6.61
N ALA A 342 12.11 -26.10 -7.36
CA ALA A 342 11.46 -26.00 -8.66
C ALA A 342 9.93 -25.84 -8.59
N ASP A 343 9.32 -26.18 -7.44
CA ASP A 343 7.86 -26.09 -7.23
C ASP A 343 7.53 -25.40 -5.90
N LEU A 344 8.01 -24.16 -5.76
CA LEU A 344 7.73 -23.36 -4.58
C LEU A 344 6.24 -22.99 -4.49
N PRO A 345 5.65 -23.02 -3.27
CA PRO A 345 4.29 -22.54 -3.05
C PRO A 345 4.18 -21.05 -3.40
N THR A 346 3.02 -20.64 -3.90
CA THR A 346 2.72 -19.21 -4.09
C THR A 346 2.73 -18.48 -2.75
N GLN A 347 2.96 -17.16 -2.78
CA GLN A 347 2.91 -16.32 -1.57
C GLN A 347 1.61 -16.53 -0.78
N ARG A 348 0.47 -16.65 -1.46
CA ARG A 348 -0.84 -16.90 -0.83
C ARG A 348 -0.90 -18.26 -0.14
N ALA A 349 -0.44 -19.33 -0.81
CA ALA A 349 -0.46 -20.67 -0.24
C ALA A 349 0.44 -20.77 0.99
N LEU A 350 1.65 -20.22 0.90
CA LEU A 350 2.60 -20.20 2.02
C LEU A 350 2.10 -19.30 3.16
N GLY A 351 1.49 -18.15 2.86
CA GLY A 351 0.85 -17.29 3.86
C GLY A 351 -0.25 -18.00 4.64
N ALA A 352 -1.09 -18.80 3.97
CA ALA A 352 -2.11 -19.62 4.64
C ALA A 352 -1.48 -20.71 5.54
N GLN A 353 -0.38 -21.31 5.10
CA GLN A 353 0.37 -22.28 5.91
C GLN A 353 1.01 -21.63 7.15
N LEU A 354 1.62 -20.45 7.01
CA LEU A 354 2.19 -19.70 8.14
C LEU A 354 1.11 -19.30 9.16
N ALA A 355 -0.05 -18.80 8.69
CA ALA A 355 -1.18 -18.49 9.55
C ALA A 355 -1.66 -19.72 10.33
N ARG A 356 -1.77 -20.87 9.65
CA ARG A 356 -2.13 -22.14 10.29
C ARG A 356 -1.13 -22.55 11.36
N LEU A 357 0.17 -22.42 11.11
CA LEU A 357 1.21 -22.73 12.10
C LEU A 357 1.12 -21.80 13.33
N ALA A 358 0.85 -20.52 13.11
CA ALA A 358 0.63 -19.55 14.19
C ALA A 358 -0.62 -19.89 15.02
N ASP A 359 -1.70 -20.35 14.38
CA ASP A 359 -2.92 -20.81 15.06
C ASP A 359 -2.69 -22.08 15.88
N ILE A 360 -1.97 -23.06 15.33
CA ILE A 360 -1.57 -24.29 16.04
C ILE A 360 -0.76 -23.93 17.30
N LYS A 361 0.27 -23.09 17.15
CA LYS A 361 1.10 -22.61 18.26
C LYS A 361 0.25 -21.94 19.33
N THR A 362 -0.58 -20.98 18.94
CA THR A 362 -1.43 -20.22 19.88
C THR A 362 -2.42 -21.14 20.59
N GLY A 363 -3.04 -22.07 19.86
CA GLY A 363 -3.93 -23.08 20.41
C GLY A 363 -3.24 -24.00 21.41
N ALA A 364 -2.04 -24.48 21.09
CA ALA A 364 -1.26 -25.36 21.96
C ALA A 364 -0.77 -24.64 23.24
N VAL A 365 -0.33 -23.38 23.14
CA VAL A 365 0.04 -22.55 24.31
C VAL A 365 -1.16 -22.38 25.25
N ARG A 366 -2.35 -22.06 24.71
CA ARG A 366 -3.57 -21.94 25.51
C ARG A 366 -3.97 -23.27 26.16
N ALA A 367 -3.91 -24.37 25.41
CA ALA A 367 -4.19 -25.70 25.95
C ALA A 367 -3.22 -26.06 27.08
N ARG A 368 -1.93 -25.79 26.91
CA ARG A 368 -0.90 -25.99 27.93
C ARG A 368 -1.18 -25.21 29.20
N GLN A 369 -1.59 -23.94 29.08
CA GLN A 369 -1.95 -23.09 30.22
C GLN A 369 -3.20 -23.59 30.97
N ALA A 370 -4.09 -24.31 30.30
CA ALA A 370 -5.32 -24.85 30.90
C ALA A 370 -5.11 -26.15 31.70
N VAL A 371 -4.02 -26.89 31.48
CA VAL A 371 -3.74 -28.21 32.09
C VAL A 371 -3.35 -28.13 33.58
N ARG A 372 -3.40 -26.95 34.20
CA ARG A 372 -2.95 -26.65 35.59
C ARG A 372 -3.53 -27.52 36.72
N ARG A 373 -4.47 -28.44 36.47
CA ARG A 373 -5.19 -29.19 37.52
C ARG A 373 -5.25 -30.71 37.32
N ALA A 374 -5.34 -31.20 36.09
CA ALA A 374 -5.36 -32.62 35.76
C ALA A 374 -5.15 -32.81 34.24
N GLU A 375 -4.58 -33.94 33.83
CA GLU A 375 -4.53 -34.29 32.42
C GLU A 375 -5.94 -34.53 31.87
N PRO A 376 -6.22 -34.08 30.64
CA PRO A 376 -7.50 -34.34 30.01
C PRO A 376 -7.67 -35.84 29.72
N ALA A 377 -8.90 -36.36 29.88
CA ALA A 377 -9.20 -37.75 29.54
C ALA A 377 -8.81 -38.08 28.09
N ALA A 378 -8.34 -39.31 27.84
CA ALA A 378 -7.82 -39.74 26.53
C ALA A 378 -8.81 -39.53 25.37
N THR A 379 -10.11 -39.63 25.64
CA THR A 379 -11.19 -39.46 24.64
C THR A 379 -11.76 -38.04 24.61
N SER A 380 -11.12 -37.07 25.25
CA SER A 380 -11.60 -35.70 25.31
C SER A 380 -11.32 -34.91 24.02
N ALA A 381 -12.07 -33.81 23.80
CA ALA A 381 -11.85 -32.93 22.66
C ALA A 381 -10.44 -32.29 22.61
N PRO A 382 -9.82 -31.87 23.74
CA PRO A 382 -8.43 -31.41 23.76
C PRO A 382 -7.40 -32.43 23.27
N VAL A 383 -7.56 -33.71 23.62
CA VAL A 383 -6.66 -34.80 23.15
C VAL A 383 -6.83 -35.04 21.65
N ARG A 384 -8.08 -35.06 21.14
CA ARG A 384 -8.32 -35.14 19.68
C ARG A 384 -7.79 -33.94 18.90
N ARG A 385 -7.77 -32.75 19.52
CA ARG A 385 -7.23 -31.53 18.90
C ARG A 385 -5.71 -31.59 18.83
N LEU A 386 -5.05 -32.00 19.93
CA LEU A 386 -3.62 -32.23 19.97
C LEU A 386 -3.18 -33.26 18.91
N ALA A 387 -3.89 -34.40 18.81
CA ALA A 387 -3.58 -35.42 17.80
C ALA A 387 -3.67 -34.89 16.35
N ARG A 388 -4.61 -33.97 16.08
CA ARG A 388 -4.69 -33.29 14.77
C ARG A 388 -3.48 -32.39 14.52
N TRP A 389 -3.08 -31.59 15.51
CA TRP A 389 -1.88 -30.75 15.40
C TRP A 389 -0.60 -31.57 15.21
N GLU A 390 -0.48 -32.72 15.89
CA GLU A 390 0.64 -33.64 15.70
C GLU A 390 0.66 -34.20 14.28
N ALA A 391 -0.48 -34.65 13.75
CA ALA A 391 -0.59 -35.12 12.37
C ALA A 391 -0.22 -34.02 11.36
N ASP A 392 -0.70 -32.80 11.60
CA ASP A 392 -0.41 -31.62 10.79
C ASP A 392 1.08 -31.27 10.71
N LEU A 393 1.79 -31.48 11.82
CA LEU A 393 3.23 -31.24 11.96
C LEU A 393 4.07 -32.51 11.72
N ARG A 394 3.44 -33.62 11.31
CA ARG A 394 4.06 -34.94 11.11
C ARG A 394 4.86 -35.43 12.34
N LEU A 395 4.35 -35.14 13.54
CA LEU A 395 4.92 -35.60 14.79
C LEU A 395 4.42 -37.00 15.16
N ALA A 396 5.34 -37.87 15.56
CA ALA A 396 5.04 -39.18 16.15
C ALA A 396 5.36 -39.13 17.64
N PRO A 397 4.38 -38.83 18.53
CA PRO A 397 4.64 -38.80 19.96
C PRO A 397 4.98 -40.21 20.46
N ALA A 398 5.88 -40.31 21.44
CA ALA A 398 6.17 -41.59 22.09
C ALA A 398 4.91 -42.18 22.71
N ALA A 399 4.78 -43.51 22.68
CA ALA A 399 3.67 -44.20 23.34
C ALA A 399 3.65 -43.84 24.83
N GLY A 400 2.49 -43.39 25.32
CA GLY A 400 2.33 -42.96 26.73
C GLY A 400 2.92 -41.59 27.08
N ALA A 401 3.37 -40.79 26.10
CA ALA A 401 3.86 -39.44 26.37
C ALA A 401 2.77 -38.57 27.04
N ALA A 402 3.17 -37.85 28.10
CA ALA A 402 2.29 -36.95 28.84
C ALA A 402 1.68 -35.87 27.93
N TYR A 403 0.47 -35.42 28.26
CA TYR A 403 -0.26 -34.47 27.42
C TYR A 403 0.49 -33.13 27.28
N VAL A 404 1.15 -32.68 28.35
CA VAL A 404 1.95 -31.44 28.37
C VAL A 404 3.21 -31.58 27.50
N ASP A 405 3.92 -32.71 27.56
CA ASP A 405 5.13 -32.93 26.76
C ASP A 405 4.82 -32.94 25.27
N ARG A 406 3.69 -33.54 24.90
CA ARG A 406 3.17 -33.54 23.53
C ARG A 406 2.79 -32.13 23.05
N LEU A 407 2.13 -31.33 23.90
CA LEU A 407 1.86 -29.92 23.60
C LEU A 407 3.16 -29.12 23.40
N ASP A 408 4.17 -29.34 24.25
CA ASP A 408 5.46 -28.68 24.13
C ASP A 408 6.21 -29.08 22.85
N ALA A 409 6.09 -30.35 22.43
CA ALA A 409 6.59 -30.81 21.13
C ALA A 409 5.89 -30.10 19.96
N VAL A 410 4.55 -29.98 19.99
CA VAL A 410 3.77 -29.23 18.98
C VAL A 410 4.17 -27.76 18.93
N ILE A 411 4.33 -27.08 20.08
CA ILE A 411 4.73 -25.68 20.13
C ILE A 411 6.12 -25.49 19.50
N ARG A 412 7.10 -26.33 19.86
CA ARG A 412 8.44 -26.28 19.30
C ARG A 412 8.44 -26.55 17.79
N ALA A 413 7.74 -27.57 17.33
CA ALA A 413 7.66 -27.92 15.93
C ALA A 413 6.97 -26.82 15.11
N ALA A 414 5.82 -26.30 15.56
CA ALA A 414 5.13 -25.21 14.88
C ALA A 414 6.01 -23.95 14.77
N ASN A 415 6.74 -23.60 15.83
CA ASN A 415 7.70 -22.49 15.80
C ASN A 415 8.86 -22.75 14.83
N GLY A 416 9.47 -23.93 14.88
CA GLY A 416 10.59 -24.30 14.02
C GLY A 416 10.20 -24.28 12.54
N THR A 417 9.08 -24.92 12.19
CA THR A 417 8.55 -24.90 10.83
C THR A 417 8.17 -23.49 10.39
N HIS A 418 7.55 -22.67 11.25
CA HIS A 418 7.26 -21.29 10.92
C HIS A 418 8.53 -20.49 10.65
N ALA A 419 9.59 -20.67 11.45
CA ALA A 419 10.87 -19.97 11.25
C ALA A 419 11.56 -20.38 9.95
N LEU A 420 11.47 -21.65 9.54
CA LEU A 420 12.01 -22.13 8.26
C LEU A 420 11.23 -21.62 7.05
N LEU A 421 9.89 -21.54 7.17
CA LEU A 421 9.03 -21.15 6.05
C LEU A 421 8.87 -19.64 5.89
N SER A 422 9.00 -18.86 6.96
CA SER A 422 8.76 -17.41 6.90
C SER A 422 9.64 -16.68 5.89
N PRO A 423 10.96 -16.97 5.76
CA PRO A 423 11.82 -16.33 4.76
C PRO A 423 11.45 -16.67 3.31
N LEU A 424 10.66 -17.73 3.09
CA LEU A 424 10.26 -18.18 1.75
C LEU A 424 8.96 -17.52 1.27
N SER A 425 8.36 -16.61 2.06
CA SER A 425 7.16 -15.89 1.64
C SER A 425 7.45 -15.05 0.39
N GLY A 426 6.77 -15.37 -0.73
CA GLY A 426 7.01 -14.74 -2.03
C GLY A 426 8.23 -15.28 -2.80
N ALA A 427 8.88 -16.35 -2.33
CA ALA A 427 10.09 -16.88 -2.95
C ALA A 427 9.85 -17.41 -4.37
N ARG A 428 8.67 -17.96 -4.66
CA ARG A 428 8.29 -18.40 -6.02
C ARG A 428 8.27 -17.23 -6.99
N GLU A 429 7.55 -16.17 -6.63
CA GLU A 429 7.39 -14.96 -7.43
C GLU A 429 8.75 -14.25 -7.61
N ARG A 430 9.55 -14.20 -6.55
CA ARG A 430 10.93 -13.69 -6.60
C ARG A 430 11.81 -14.51 -7.53
N ALA A 431 11.79 -15.85 -7.44
CA ALA A 431 12.57 -16.72 -8.32
C ALA A 431 12.18 -16.53 -9.79
N ALA A 432 10.88 -16.38 -10.08
CA ALA A 432 10.39 -16.08 -11.43
C ALA A 432 10.91 -14.72 -11.92
N ALA A 433 10.88 -13.68 -11.08
CA ALA A 433 11.43 -12.35 -11.42
C ALA A 433 12.95 -12.38 -11.66
N LEU A 434 13.71 -13.10 -10.83
CA LEU A 434 15.16 -13.30 -11.00
C LEU A 434 15.49 -14.04 -12.31
N SER A 435 14.70 -15.06 -12.67
CA SER A 435 14.86 -15.75 -13.94
C SER A 435 14.55 -14.84 -15.14
N SER A 436 13.48 -14.03 -15.05
CA SER A 436 13.07 -13.06 -16.09
C SER A 436 14.15 -11.99 -16.32
N LEU A 437 14.76 -11.50 -15.23
CA LEU A 437 15.81 -10.47 -15.26
C LEU A 437 16.96 -10.79 -16.22
N ARG A 438 17.38 -12.06 -16.33
CA ARG A 438 18.48 -12.45 -17.23
C ARG A 438 18.17 -12.14 -18.69
N GLY A 439 16.92 -12.32 -19.11
CA GLY A 439 16.46 -11.94 -20.45
C GLY A 439 16.36 -10.43 -20.63
N LEU A 440 15.82 -9.72 -19.63
CA LEU A 440 15.69 -8.25 -19.67
C LEU A 440 17.04 -7.54 -19.68
N LEU A 441 18.05 -8.06 -18.97
CA LEU A 441 19.42 -7.52 -18.96
C LEU A 441 20.15 -7.66 -20.30
N ALA A 442 19.59 -8.38 -21.28
CA ALA A 442 20.06 -8.39 -22.67
C ALA A 442 19.34 -7.35 -23.55
N GLN A 443 18.27 -6.72 -23.06
CA GLN A 443 17.44 -5.80 -23.83
C GLN A 443 17.87 -4.34 -23.59
N HIS A 444 18.19 -3.63 -24.66
CA HIS A 444 18.61 -2.23 -24.57
C HIS A 444 17.51 -1.32 -23.99
N GLY A 445 16.22 -1.62 -24.19
CA GLY A 445 15.12 -0.82 -23.64
C GLY A 445 15.12 -0.84 -22.11
N PHE A 446 15.32 -2.02 -21.51
CA PHE A 446 15.41 -2.17 -20.06
C PHE A 446 16.70 -1.54 -19.49
N LEU A 447 17.83 -1.73 -20.17
CA LEU A 447 19.12 -1.20 -19.72
C LEU A 447 19.24 0.32 -19.88
N PHE A 448 18.94 0.83 -21.07
CA PHE A 448 19.28 2.18 -21.50
C PHE A 448 18.06 3.09 -21.66
N GLY A 449 16.86 2.53 -21.78
CA GLY A 449 15.62 3.27 -22.04
C GLY A 449 15.56 3.82 -23.46
N GLU A 450 14.81 4.90 -23.63
CA GLU A 450 14.71 5.61 -24.91
C GLU A 450 15.62 6.82 -24.96
N ARG A 451 16.07 7.17 -26.17
CA ARG A 451 16.88 8.36 -26.42
C ARG A 451 16.03 9.62 -26.20
N ARG A 452 16.55 10.56 -25.41
CA ARG A 452 15.91 11.89 -25.27
C ARG A 452 15.96 12.67 -26.58
N ALA A 453 14.80 13.08 -27.08
CA ALA A 453 14.71 13.95 -28.26
C ALA A 453 15.27 15.35 -27.94
N GLY A 454 16.08 15.93 -28.84
CA GLY A 454 16.34 17.38 -28.84
C GLY A 454 17.66 17.90 -28.24
N THR A 455 18.64 17.07 -27.89
CA THR A 455 19.97 17.59 -27.49
C THR A 455 20.82 17.95 -28.72
N ARG A 456 20.48 19.03 -29.44
CA ARG A 456 21.37 19.57 -30.49
C ARG A 456 22.72 19.96 -29.85
N GLY A 457 23.77 19.22 -30.20
CA GLY A 457 25.13 19.45 -29.69
C GLY A 457 25.41 18.93 -28.27
N GLY A 458 24.44 18.29 -27.62
CA GLY A 458 24.60 17.70 -26.29
C GLY A 458 24.74 16.18 -26.35
N ARG A 459 25.53 15.62 -25.43
CA ARG A 459 25.70 14.17 -25.26
C ARG A 459 24.34 13.49 -25.08
N PRO A 460 23.96 12.51 -25.91
CA PRO A 460 22.68 11.82 -25.77
C PRO A 460 22.53 11.14 -24.40
N THR A 461 21.38 11.37 -23.77
CA THR A 461 20.97 10.75 -22.50
C THR A 461 19.66 9.99 -22.67
N THR A 462 19.27 9.25 -21.62
CA THR A 462 17.95 8.62 -21.54
C THR A 462 16.85 9.68 -21.33
N THR A 463 15.69 9.49 -21.94
CA THR A 463 14.45 10.20 -21.55
C THR A 463 14.12 9.85 -20.10
N LEU A 464 13.87 10.84 -19.24
CA LEU A 464 13.41 10.55 -17.88
C LEU A 464 12.01 9.93 -17.94
N VAL A 465 11.90 8.67 -17.54
CA VAL A 465 10.65 7.93 -17.47
C VAL A 465 10.24 7.81 -15.99
N PRO A 466 9.12 8.43 -15.58
CA PRO A 466 8.59 8.31 -14.21
C PRO A 466 8.13 6.90 -13.83
N ASN A 467 7.62 6.15 -14.79
CA ASN A 467 7.03 4.84 -14.57
C ASN A 467 7.84 3.78 -15.31
N ALA A 468 8.48 2.88 -14.55
CA ALA A 468 9.40 1.88 -15.09
C ALA A 468 10.67 2.50 -15.72
N PRO A 469 11.48 3.24 -14.94
CA PRO A 469 12.75 3.80 -15.42
C PRO A 469 13.72 2.69 -15.84
N SER A 470 14.56 3.00 -16.83
CA SER A 470 15.63 2.09 -17.25
C SER A 470 16.72 1.97 -16.19
N MET A 471 17.54 0.92 -16.28
CA MET A 471 18.65 0.72 -15.34
C MET A 471 19.65 1.87 -15.36
N ALA A 472 19.95 2.42 -16.54
CA ALA A 472 20.81 3.59 -16.66
C ALA A 472 20.22 4.82 -15.97
N GLN A 473 18.91 5.06 -16.08
CA GLN A 473 18.26 6.16 -15.36
C GLN A 473 18.37 5.94 -13.84
N LEU A 474 18.13 4.71 -13.36
CA LEU A 474 18.24 4.40 -11.93
C LEU A 474 19.69 4.48 -11.40
N VAL A 475 20.68 4.08 -12.18
CA VAL A 475 22.10 4.23 -11.82
C VAL A 475 22.54 5.69 -11.80
N GLU A 476 21.99 6.50 -12.71
CA GLU A 476 22.31 7.91 -12.82
C GLU A 476 21.62 8.73 -11.72
N HIS A 477 20.33 8.50 -11.49
CA HIS A 477 19.49 9.37 -10.67
C HIS A 477 19.01 8.73 -9.37
N GLY A 478 19.05 7.39 -9.22
CA GLY A 478 18.44 6.67 -8.11
C GLY A 478 16.93 6.48 -8.27
N PHE A 479 16.30 5.81 -7.31
CA PHE A 479 14.85 5.57 -7.30
C PHE A 479 14.13 6.21 -6.10
N TYR A 480 14.87 6.66 -5.09
CA TYR A 480 14.33 7.33 -3.92
C TYR A 480 15.37 8.29 -3.36
N ASN A 481 15.27 9.57 -3.73
CA ASN A 481 16.23 10.59 -3.30
C ASN A 481 15.52 11.84 -2.77
N PRO A 482 14.81 11.74 -1.63
CA PRO A 482 14.31 12.93 -0.95
C PRO A 482 15.50 13.84 -0.65
N ARG A 483 15.43 15.10 -1.08
CA ARG A 483 16.56 16.02 -0.90
C ARG A 483 16.53 16.60 0.50
N PRO A 484 17.69 16.73 1.16
CA PRO A 484 17.76 17.47 2.41
C PRO A 484 17.44 18.94 2.14
N ARG A 485 16.79 19.57 3.12
CA ARG A 485 16.32 20.94 3.06
C ARG A 485 17.49 21.94 2.91
N ALA A 486 17.83 22.31 1.68
CA ALA A 486 18.65 23.48 1.38
C ALA A 486 17.82 24.77 1.53
N ALA A 487 18.42 25.86 2.03
CA ALA A 487 17.71 27.12 2.18
C ALA A 487 17.19 27.64 0.81
N GLY A 488 15.88 27.87 0.70
CA GLY A 488 15.27 28.57 -0.44
C GLY A 488 14.86 27.73 -1.66
N SER A 489 14.96 26.40 -1.65
CA SER A 489 14.43 25.55 -2.73
C SER A 489 13.22 24.73 -2.28
N GLU A 490 12.32 24.40 -3.21
CA GLU A 490 11.23 23.44 -3.00
C GLU A 490 11.83 22.08 -2.60
N HIS A 491 11.29 21.44 -1.55
CA HIS A 491 11.85 20.18 -1.02
C HIS A 491 10.82 19.10 -0.82
N PHE A 492 11.00 18.01 -1.57
CA PHE A 492 10.37 16.75 -1.26
C PHE A 492 11.27 16.01 -0.27
N ASP A 493 10.96 16.12 1.02
CA ASP A 493 11.69 15.48 2.11
C ASP A 493 10.77 14.64 3.02
N VAL A 494 11.36 14.00 4.03
CA VAL A 494 10.60 13.15 4.95
C VAL A 494 9.65 13.92 5.85
N GLU A 495 9.94 15.18 6.15
CA GLU A 495 9.05 16.02 6.96
C GLU A 495 7.82 16.40 6.12
N PHE A 496 7.99 16.65 4.81
CA PHE A 496 6.86 16.77 3.89
C PHE A 496 5.99 15.51 3.83
N LEU A 497 6.59 14.33 3.74
CA LEU A 497 5.86 13.05 3.81
C LEU A 497 5.11 12.86 5.13
N MET A 498 5.71 13.28 6.24
CA MET A 498 5.08 13.21 7.56
C MET A 498 3.89 14.17 7.69
N GLU A 499 4.00 15.40 7.17
CA GLU A 499 2.86 16.33 7.13
C GLU A 499 1.75 15.81 6.22
N LEU A 500 2.06 15.30 5.03
CA LEU A 500 1.09 14.63 4.18
C LEU A 500 0.32 13.54 4.94
N ALA A 501 1.02 12.65 5.65
CA ALA A 501 0.39 11.60 6.43
C ALA A 501 -0.43 12.12 7.61
N ARG A 502 0.04 13.17 8.30
CA ARG A 502 -0.71 13.84 9.37
C ARG A 502 -2.04 14.41 8.87
N HIS A 503 -2.06 14.91 7.64
CA HIS A 503 -3.25 15.45 6.99
C HIS A 503 -4.03 14.42 6.15
N GLY A 504 -3.71 13.13 6.29
CA GLY A 504 -4.53 12.02 5.80
C GLY A 504 -4.09 11.43 4.46
N PHE A 505 -2.93 11.79 3.91
CA PHE A 505 -2.39 11.20 2.68
C PHE A 505 -1.54 9.95 2.99
N ASP A 506 -1.78 8.85 2.28
CA ASP A 506 -0.92 7.66 2.29
C ASP A 506 0.01 7.69 1.07
N GLY A 507 1.27 7.30 1.27
CA GLY A 507 2.28 7.32 0.21
C GLY A 507 2.38 5.97 -0.51
N GLY A 508 2.44 6.02 -1.85
CA GLY A 508 2.65 4.85 -2.71
C GLY A 508 4.03 4.21 -2.55
N VAL A 509 4.97 4.88 -1.89
CA VAL A 509 6.27 4.33 -1.47
C VAL A 509 6.12 3.06 -0.60
N ALA A 510 5.01 2.90 0.11
CA ALA A 510 4.74 1.74 0.96
C ALA A 510 4.05 0.59 0.20
N TRP A 511 3.89 0.71 -1.12
CA TRP A 511 3.38 -0.34 -1.99
C TRP A 511 4.55 -1.25 -2.42
N GLY A 512 4.36 -2.57 -2.40
CA GLY A 512 5.44 -3.53 -2.64
C GLY A 512 5.61 -3.91 -4.12
N GLY A 513 6.81 -4.39 -4.50
CA GLY A 513 7.09 -4.94 -5.83
C GLY A 513 6.92 -3.91 -6.96
N GLU A 514 6.32 -4.32 -8.08
CA GLU A 514 6.05 -3.45 -9.25
C GLU A 514 5.13 -2.26 -8.95
N SER A 515 4.41 -2.34 -7.83
CA SER A 515 3.51 -1.28 -7.38
C SER A 515 4.21 -0.21 -6.57
N THR A 516 5.50 -0.33 -6.24
CA THR A 516 6.24 0.72 -5.53
C THR A 516 6.21 2.03 -6.33
N ASP A 517 5.44 2.99 -5.85
CA ASP A 517 5.17 4.26 -6.52
C ASP A 517 5.51 5.42 -5.57
N SER A 518 6.81 5.72 -5.47
CA SER A 518 7.34 6.66 -4.47
C SER A 518 6.86 8.11 -4.68
N MET A 519 6.51 8.48 -5.92
CA MET A 519 5.96 9.79 -6.24
C MET A 519 4.50 9.95 -5.80
N HIS A 520 3.75 8.86 -5.70
CA HIS A 520 2.31 8.90 -5.51
C HIS A 520 1.90 9.16 -4.06
N MET A 521 0.96 10.08 -3.87
CA MET A 521 0.31 10.38 -2.59
C MET A 521 -1.19 10.43 -2.79
N GLU A 522 -1.96 9.72 -1.97
CA GLU A 522 -3.42 9.73 -2.06
C GLU A 522 -4.09 10.00 -0.71
N LEU A 523 -5.11 10.85 -0.71
CA LEU A 523 -5.94 11.08 0.46
C LEU A 523 -6.69 9.80 0.82
N VAL A 524 -6.55 9.34 2.06
CA VAL A 524 -7.28 8.17 2.56
C VAL A 524 -8.73 8.54 2.84
N VAL A 525 -9.56 8.41 1.82
CA VAL A 525 -11.01 8.59 1.92
C VAL A 525 -11.72 7.27 2.20
N GLY A 526 -12.83 7.32 2.93
CA GLY A 526 -13.80 6.21 2.93
C GLY A 526 -14.47 6.12 1.56
N ARG A 527 -14.80 4.90 1.09
CA ARG A 527 -15.73 4.77 -0.03
C ARG A 527 -17.04 5.44 0.38
N PRO A 528 -17.67 6.27 -0.48
CA PRO A 528 -19.04 6.71 -0.25
C PRO A 528 -19.88 5.47 0.07
N ALA A 529 -20.62 5.48 1.18
CA ALA A 529 -21.53 4.38 1.44
C ALA A 529 -22.51 4.30 0.25
N PRO A 530 -22.71 3.13 -0.37
CA PRO A 530 -23.75 3.01 -1.37
C PRO A 530 -25.07 3.44 -0.73
N PRO A 531 -25.95 4.13 -1.47
CA PRO A 531 -27.26 4.47 -0.95
C PRO A 531 -27.93 3.17 -0.43
N PRO A 532 -28.71 3.24 0.66
CA PRO A 532 -29.44 2.07 1.13
C PRO A 532 -30.24 1.49 -0.03
N ALA A 533 -30.20 0.17 -0.18
CA ALA A 533 -30.98 -0.49 -1.22
C ALA A 533 -32.44 -0.02 -1.10
N PRO A 534 -33.12 0.29 -2.22
CA PRO A 534 -34.54 0.62 -2.18
C PRO A 534 -35.28 -0.50 -1.44
N PRO A 535 -36.30 -0.17 -0.62
CA PRO A 535 -37.07 -1.19 0.07
C PRO A 535 -37.57 -2.20 -0.97
N ALA A 536 -37.39 -3.50 -0.67
CA ALA A 536 -37.93 -4.55 -1.53
C ALA A 536 -39.44 -4.28 -1.70
N LEU A 537 -39.89 -4.20 -2.95
CA LEU A 537 -41.32 -4.09 -3.23
C LEU A 537 -42.01 -5.34 -2.64
N PRO A 538 -43.17 -5.15 -1.99
CA PRO A 538 -43.87 -6.22 -1.27
C PRO A 538 -44.29 -7.38 -2.17
#